data_AF-A0A2S5M2C8-F1
#
_entry.id   AF-A0A2S5M2C8-F1
#
_cell.length_a   1.000
_cell.length_b   1.000
_cell.length_c   1.000
_cell.angle_alpha   90.00
_cell.angle_beta   90.00
_cell.angle_gamma   90.00
#
_symmetry.space_group_name_H-M   'P 1'
#
loop_
_entity.id
_entity.type
_entity.pdbx_description
1 polymer ?
#
loop_
_entity_poly.entity_id
_entity_poly.type
_entity_poly.pdbx_seq_one_letter_code
_entity_poly.pdbx_strand_id
1 'polypeptide(L)'
;KLAPQQIKGAAAVNYGGDALFAFCMAAALKGDKAAVEKIDAALTEQLGQEYPGSTALWSFRSPIASPMSLEDHVGQAAQKMLAGDIPPPPMRARENWNAGLRFFEKARKSNFVHEIVYPLALWTRAKWTETLEKGVAFMAHIEDSVPVLQECLAETRNDQAFIANMLLKMAPAIETDLTDEMQGFLRSLSRRV
;
A
#
# COMPACT_ATOMS: atom_id res chain seq x y z
N LYS A 1 31.19 -13.04 -3.27
CA LYS A 1 30.53 -13.05 -1.95
C LYS A 1 30.91 -11.75 -1.24
N LEU A 2 29.94 -11.02 -0.68
CA LEU A 2 30.22 -9.82 0.11
C LEU A 2 30.92 -10.22 1.42
N ALA A 3 31.83 -9.38 1.91
CA ALA A 3 32.44 -9.55 3.22
C ALA A 3 31.41 -9.25 4.33
N PRO A 4 31.51 -9.85 5.53
CA PRO A 4 30.57 -9.62 6.63
C PRO A 4 30.38 -8.14 6.99
N GLN A 5 31.42 -7.32 6.90
CA GLN A 5 31.35 -5.86 7.11
C GLN A 5 30.58 -5.13 6.02
N GLN A 6 30.59 -5.63 4.77
CA GLN A 6 29.84 -5.04 3.66
C GLN A 6 28.35 -5.37 3.76
N ILE A 7 28.01 -6.55 4.29
CA ILE A 7 26.63 -6.97 4.60
C ILE A 7 26.04 -6.06 5.69
N LYS A 8 26.82 -5.74 6.73
CA LYS A 8 26.38 -4.86 7.82
C LYS A 8 26.55 -3.35 7.54
N GLY A 9 26.99 -2.98 6.33
CA GLY A 9 27.19 -1.59 5.96
C GLY A 9 25.86 -0.84 5.78
N ALA A 10 25.84 0.46 6.08
CA ALA A 10 24.63 1.29 6.02
C ALA A 10 23.92 1.24 4.66
N ALA A 11 24.67 1.17 3.55
CA ALA A 11 24.09 1.05 2.21
C ALA A 11 23.34 -0.28 2.03
N ALA A 12 23.92 -1.41 2.46
CA ALA A 12 23.28 -2.72 2.34
C ALA A 12 22.03 -2.80 3.22
N VAL A 13 22.06 -2.21 4.42
CA VAL A 13 20.88 -2.11 5.30
C VAL A 13 19.78 -1.26 4.67
N ASN A 14 20.12 -0.12 4.08
CA ASN A 14 19.14 0.78 3.47
C ASN A 14 18.50 0.17 2.21
N TYR A 15 19.30 -0.33 1.27
CA TYR A 15 18.77 -0.95 0.05
C TYR A 15 18.09 -2.29 0.31
N GLY A 16 18.65 -3.11 1.22
CA GLY A 16 18.03 -4.37 1.64
C GLY A 16 16.70 -4.13 2.37
N GLY A 17 16.66 -3.12 3.25
CA GLY A 17 15.45 -2.72 3.95
C GLY A 17 14.37 -2.23 2.99
N ASP A 18 14.70 -1.36 2.04
CA ASP A 18 13.75 -0.88 1.03
C ASP A 18 13.24 -2.00 0.12
N ALA A 19 14.13 -2.91 -0.33
CA ALA A 19 13.76 -4.07 -1.13
C ALA A 19 12.78 -5.01 -0.39
N LEU A 20 13.07 -5.32 0.87
CA LEU A 20 12.21 -6.17 1.69
C LEU A 20 10.88 -5.50 2.02
N PHE A 21 10.89 -4.21 2.32
CA PHE A 21 9.68 -3.46 2.58
C PHE A 21 8.79 -3.44 1.32
N ALA A 22 9.36 -3.16 0.15
CA ALA A 22 8.67 -3.19 -1.14
C ALA A 22 8.09 -4.58 -1.45
N PHE A 23 8.86 -5.63 -1.22
CA PHE A 23 8.41 -7.02 -1.38
C PHE A 23 7.20 -7.32 -0.48
N CYS A 24 7.27 -6.93 0.80
CA CYS A 24 6.19 -7.17 1.75
C CYS A 24 4.93 -6.39 1.41
N MET A 25 5.06 -5.15 0.92
CA MET A 25 3.93 -4.38 0.40
C MET A 25 3.26 -5.10 -0.78
N ALA A 26 4.05 -5.56 -1.76
CA ALA A 26 3.53 -6.27 -2.92
C ALA A 26 2.86 -7.61 -2.55
N ALA A 27 3.41 -8.33 -1.57
CA ALA A 27 2.81 -9.54 -1.02
C ALA A 27 1.49 -9.25 -0.29
N ALA A 28 1.44 -8.20 0.52
CA ALA A 28 0.24 -7.79 1.24
C ALA A 28 -0.91 -7.40 0.30
N LEU A 29 -0.62 -6.68 -0.79
CA LEU A 29 -1.62 -6.35 -1.82
C LEU A 29 -2.21 -7.59 -2.51
N LYS A 30 -1.54 -8.74 -2.42
CA LYS A 30 -2.01 -10.04 -2.92
C LYS A 30 -2.56 -10.96 -1.82
N GLY A 31 -2.46 -10.57 -0.54
CA GLY A 31 -2.77 -11.43 0.60
C GLY A 31 -1.80 -12.63 0.73
N ASP A 32 -0.60 -12.54 0.15
CA ASP A 32 0.35 -13.67 0.08
C ASP A 32 1.26 -13.73 1.31
N LYS A 33 0.69 -14.18 2.43
CA LYS A 33 1.44 -14.38 3.68
C LYS A 33 2.55 -15.42 3.55
N ALA A 34 2.32 -16.48 2.78
CA ALA A 34 3.30 -17.54 2.58
C ALA A 34 4.58 -17.04 1.89
N ALA A 35 4.46 -16.09 0.96
CA ALA A 35 5.63 -15.46 0.33
C ALA A 35 6.50 -14.68 1.33
N VAL A 36 5.88 -13.96 2.27
CA VAL A 36 6.59 -13.21 3.33
C VAL A 36 7.34 -14.16 4.26
N GLU A 37 6.70 -15.26 4.67
CA GLU A 37 7.34 -16.28 5.52
C GLU A 37 8.48 -16.99 4.81
N LYS A 38 8.30 -17.30 3.52
CA LYS A 38 9.31 -17.99 2.70
C LYS A 38 10.56 -17.15 2.50
N ILE A 39 10.43 -15.85 2.20
CA ILE A 39 11.59 -14.99 1.97
C ILE A 39 12.40 -14.81 3.25
N ASP A 40 11.73 -14.65 4.40
CA ASP A 40 12.38 -14.50 5.70
C ASP A 40 13.17 -15.77 6.07
N ALA A 41 12.56 -16.94 5.92
CA ALA A 41 13.23 -18.21 6.19
C ALA A 41 14.46 -18.40 5.30
N ALA A 42 14.33 -18.13 4.00
CA ALA A 42 15.43 -18.29 3.04
C ALA A 42 16.60 -17.33 3.31
N LEU A 43 16.32 -16.06 3.63
CA LEU A 43 17.36 -15.09 3.95
C LEU A 43 18.02 -15.38 5.31
N THR A 44 17.24 -15.84 6.27
CA THR A 44 17.76 -16.29 7.57
C THR A 44 18.72 -17.47 7.42
N GLU A 45 18.36 -18.46 6.60
CA GLU A 45 19.21 -19.63 6.32
C GLU A 45 20.52 -19.24 5.63
N GLN A 46 20.45 -18.32 4.66
CA GLN A 46 21.62 -17.97 3.84
C GLN A 46 22.55 -16.94 4.49
N LEU A 47 22.00 -16.00 5.27
CA LEU A 47 22.71 -14.80 5.75
C LEU A 47 22.69 -14.64 7.28
N GLY A 48 21.96 -15.50 8.00
CA GLY A 48 21.75 -15.42 9.45
C GLY A 48 20.61 -14.47 9.84
N GLN A 49 20.24 -14.47 11.12
CA GLN A 49 19.09 -13.74 11.68
C GLN A 49 19.16 -12.20 11.51
N GLU A 50 20.35 -11.64 11.31
CA GLU A 50 20.59 -10.20 11.15
C GLU A 50 20.94 -9.83 9.71
N TYR A 51 20.29 -10.46 8.74
CA TYR A 51 20.51 -10.12 7.34
C TYR A 51 20.09 -8.66 7.03
N PRO A 52 20.68 -8.03 6.00
CA PRO A 52 20.40 -6.62 5.71
C PRO A 52 18.93 -6.39 5.41
N GLY A 53 18.30 -5.49 6.19
CA GLY A 53 16.89 -5.17 6.06
C GLY A 53 15.92 -6.07 6.83
N SER A 54 16.41 -7.02 7.65
CA SER A 54 15.54 -7.88 8.48
C SER A 54 14.57 -7.08 9.39
N THR A 55 14.96 -5.88 9.81
CA THR A 55 14.11 -4.98 10.59
C THR A 55 12.89 -4.46 9.82
N ALA A 56 12.95 -4.38 8.49
CA ALA A 56 11.83 -3.94 7.65
C ALA A 56 10.65 -4.92 7.74
N LEU A 57 10.90 -6.20 8.00
CA LEU A 57 9.86 -7.22 8.16
C LEU A 57 9.09 -7.10 9.47
N TRP A 58 9.64 -6.42 10.49
CA TRP A 58 8.98 -6.29 11.79
C TRP A 58 7.63 -5.58 11.65
N SER A 59 7.55 -4.54 10.81
CA SER A 59 6.31 -3.83 10.52
C SER A 59 5.21 -4.74 9.95
N PHE A 60 5.56 -5.88 9.35
CA PHE A 60 4.62 -6.81 8.70
C PHE A 60 4.31 -8.05 9.53
N ARG A 61 5.01 -8.27 10.65
CA ARG A 61 4.93 -9.50 11.45
C ARG A 61 4.59 -9.28 12.91
N SER A 62 4.98 -8.14 13.46
CA SER A 62 4.83 -7.84 14.88
C SER A 62 3.65 -6.91 15.11
N PRO A 63 2.78 -7.16 16.09
CA PRO A 63 1.65 -6.27 16.39
C PRO A 63 2.09 -4.81 16.56
N ILE A 64 1.42 -3.89 15.86
CA ILE A 64 1.65 -2.45 15.96
C ILE A 64 0.50 -1.86 16.77
N ALA A 65 0.75 -1.56 18.05
CA ALA A 65 -0.26 -1.03 18.96
C ALA A 65 -0.69 0.40 18.61
N SER A 66 0.27 1.26 18.23
CA SER A 66 0.03 2.65 17.84
C SER A 66 0.99 3.04 16.73
N PRO A 67 0.52 3.19 15.48
CA PRO A 67 1.36 3.65 14.38
C PRO A 67 1.86 5.08 14.63
N MET A 68 3.17 5.32 14.45
CA MET A 68 3.77 6.65 14.61
C MET A 68 4.48 7.12 13.33
N SER A 69 4.95 6.17 12.52
CA SER A 69 5.62 6.41 11.24
C SER A 69 4.76 5.97 10.06
N LEU A 70 5.15 6.39 8.85
CA LEU A 70 4.52 5.91 7.62
C LEU A 70 4.70 4.40 7.46
N GLU A 71 5.87 3.88 7.84
CA GLU A 71 6.19 2.46 7.87
C GLU A 71 5.26 1.69 8.81
N ASP A 72 4.93 2.23 9.98
CA ASP A 72 3.99 1.61 10.91
C ASP A 72 2.57 1.58 10.34
N HIS A 73 2.13 2.67 9.71
CA HIS A 73 0.81 2.72 9.07
C HIS A 73 0.69 1.72 7.93
N VAL A 74 1.71 1.61 7.09
CA VAL A 74 1.76 0.61 6.01
C VAL A 74 1.82 -0.80 6.59
N GLY A 75 2.65 -1.04 7.59
CA GLY A 75 2.79 -2.33 8.28
C GLY A 75 1.46 -2.79 8.89
N GLN A 76 0.77 -1.92 9.61
CA GLN A 76 -0.52 -2.23 10.23
C GLN A 76 -1.58 -2.59 9.18
N ALA A 77 -1.68 -1.82 8.09
CA ALA A 77 -2.60 -2.13 7.00
C ALA A 77 -2.22 -3.45 6.30
N ALA A 78 -0.93 -3.66 6.05
CA ALA A 78 -0.43 -4.88 5.43
C ALA A 78 -0.70 -6.13 6.28
N GLN A 79 -0.55 -6.05 7.60
CA GLN A 79 -0.85 -7.15 8.52
C GLN A 79 -2.31 -7.60 8.39
N LYS A 80 -3.26 -6.65 8.35
CA LYS A 80 -4.67 -6.97 8.12
C LYS A 80 -4.87 -7.68 6.79
N MET A 81 -4.27 -7.18 5.71
CA MET A 81 -4.36 -7.81 4.39
C MET A 81 -3.78 -9.23 4.36
N LEU A 82 -2.61 -9.44 4.97
CA LEU A 82 -1.95 -10.74 5.06
C LEU A 82 -2.70 -11.73 5.95
N ALA A 83 -3.43 -11.24 6.96
CA ALA A 83 -4.30 -12.04 7.80
C ALA A 83 -5.64 -12.37 7.14
N GLY A 84 -5.98 -11.74 6.00
CA GLY A 84 -7.31 -11.82 5.41
C GLY A 84 -8.38 -11.14 6.28
N ASP A 85 -7.98 -10.21 7.15
CA ASP A 85 -8.89 -9.41 7.97
C ASP A 85 -9.56 -8.35 7.09
N ILE A 86 -10.76 -8.68 6.61
CA ILE A 86 -11.54 -7.83 5.73
C ILE A 86 -12.48 -6.98 6.60
N PRO A 87 -12.37 -5.64 6.55
CA PRO A 87 -13.25 -4.78 7.33
C PRO A 87 -14.72 -4.99 6.94
N PRO A 88 -15.66 -4.83 7.91
CA PRO A 88 -17.08 -4.92 7.63
C PRO A 88 -17.51 -3.83 6.63
N PRO A 89 -18.60 -4.06 5.86
CA PRO A 89 -18.97 -3.21 4.72
C PRO A 89 -19.02 -1.69 5.00
N PRO A 90 -19.56 -1.21 6.14
CA PRO A 90 -19.61 0.24 6.39
C PRO A 90 -18.22 0.90 6.51
N MET A 91 -17.21 0.17 6.96
CA MET A 91 -15.86 0.70 7.14
C MET A 91 -14.92 0.36 5.97
N ARG A 92 -15.30 -0.61 5.14
CA ARG A 92 -14.42 -1.21 4.14
C ARG A 92 -13.86 -0.23 3.13
N ALA A 93 -14.71 0.64 2.55
CA ALA A 93 -14.24 1.62 1.57
C ALA A 93 -13.24 2.61 2.18
N ARG A 94 -13.53 3.11 3.40
CA ARG A 94 -12.66 4.02 4.14
C ARG A 94 -11.33 3.37 4.52
N GLU A 95 -11.35 2.14 5.03
CA GLU A 95 -10.12 1.41 5.36
C GLU A 95 -9.28 1.09 4.12
N ASN A 96 -9.90 0.69 3.01
CA ASN A 96 -9.20 0.46 1.75
C ASN A 96 -8.57 1.75 1.20
N TRP A 97 -9.29 2.87 1.27
CA TRP A 97 -8.75 4.16 0.86
C TRP A 97 -7.55 4.57 1.72
N ASN A 98 -7.65 4.44 3.04
CA ASN A 98 -6.55 4.74 3.97
C ASN A 98 -5.32 3.88 3.68
N ALA A 99 -5.50 2.57 3.50
CA ALA A 99 -4.41 1.68 3.13
C ALA A 99 -3.79 2.07 1.78
N GLY A 100 -4.63 2.36 0.78
CA GLY A 100 -4.19 2.83 -0.54
C GLY A 100 -3.33 4.10 -0.47
N LEU A 101 -3.74 5.09 0.32
CA LEU A 101 -2.98 6.32 0.52
C LEU A 101 -1.61 6.04 1.14
N ARG A 102 -1.56 5.30 2.25
CA ARG A 102 -0.30 5.00 2.96
C ARG A 102 0.66 4.19 2.10
N PHE A 103 0.14 3.20 1.36
CA PHE A 103 0.95 2.44 0.41
C PHE A 103 1.47 3.33 -0.73
N PHE A 104 0.65 4.24 -1.25
CA PHE A 104 1.06 5.15 -2.31
C PHE A 104 2.16 6.13 -1.85
N GLU A 105 1.99 6.72 -0.67
CA GLU A 105 3.00 7.59 -0.04
C GLU A 105 4.33 6.85 0.16
N LYS A 106 4.27 5.60 0.63
CA LYS A 106 5.48 4.80 0.87
C LYS A 106 6.13 4.34 -0.43
N ALA A 107 5.35 3.91 -1.42
CA ALA A 107 5.85 3.48 -2.73
C ALA A 107 6.68 4.57 -3.40
N ARG A 108 6.23 5.82 -3.33
CA ARG A 108 6.92 6.96 -3.93
C ARG A 108 8.26 7.31 -3.28
N LYS A 109 8.50 6.83 -2.05
CA LYS A 109 9.77 7.00 -1.34
C LYS A 109 10.71 5.81 -1.52
N SER A 110 10.27 4.77 -2.24
CA SER A 110 11.04 3.55 -2.47
C SER A 110 11.83 3.61 -3.79
N ASN A 111 12.99 2.98 -3.82
CA ASN A 111 13.73 2.71 -5.05
C ASN A 111 13.02 1.67 -5.94
N PHE A 112 12.07 0.92 -5.38
CA PHE A 112 11.26 -0.11 -6.05
C PHE A 112 9.84 0.38 -6.35
N VAL A 113 9.72 1.67 -6.69
CA VAL A 113 8.43 2.33 -6.90
C VAL A 113 7.59 1.61 -7.96
N HIS A 114 8.19 1.10 -9.04
CA HIS A 114 7.45 0.45 -10.12
C HIS A 114 6.92 -0.94 -9.72
N GLU A 115 7.67 -1.64 -8.87
CA GLU A 115 7.35 -2.95 -8.31
C GLU A 115 6.20 -2.87 -7.30
N ILE A 116 5.98 -1.70 -6.68
CA ILE A 116 4.90 -1.47 -5.73
C ILE A 116 3.68 -0.84 -6.42
N VAL A 117 3.89 0.17 -7.27
CA VAL A 117 2.80 0.97 -7.88
C VAL A 117 1.89 0.11 -8.74
N TYR A 118 2.45 -0.78 -9.56
CA TYR A 118 1.60 -1.59 -10.44
C TYR A 118 0.68 -2.55 -9.65
N PRO A 119 1.18 -3.35 -8.68
CA PRO A 119 0.30 -4.10 -7.78
C PRO A 119 -0.69 -3.24 -7.01
N LEU A 120 -0.27 -2.04 -6.57
CA LEU A 120 -1.15 -1.13 -5.83
C LEU A 120 -2.29 -0.61 -6.70
N ALA A 121 -2.04 -0.31 -7.97
CA ALA A 121 -3.07 0.10 -8.91
C ALA A 121 -4.07 -1.02 -9.19
N LEU A 122 -3.60 -2.25 -9.40
CA LEU A 122 -4.47 -3.42 -9.57
C LEU A 122 -5.33 -3.66 -8.33
N TRP A 123 -4.73 -3.60 -7.14
CA TRP A 123 -5.45 -3.74 -5.88
C TRP A 123 -6.48 -2.63 -5.69
N THR A 124 -6.10 -1.38 -5.95
CA THR A 124 -7.00 -0.21 -5.86
C THR A 124 -8.22 -0.41 -6.75
N ARG A 125 -8.00 -0.80 -8.01
CA ARG A 125 -9.09 -1.12 -8.95
C ARG A 125 -9.99 -2.21 -8.39
N ALA A 126 -9.42 -3.33 -7.97
CA ALA A 126 -10.20 -4.46 -7.45
C ALA A 126 -11.08 -4.06 -6.25
N LYS A 127 -10.53 -3.27 -5.31
CA LYS A 127 -11.28 -2.81 -4.13
C LYS A 127 -12.38 -1.82 -4.46
N TRP A 128 -12.14 -0.92 -5.40
CA TRP A 128 -13.14 0.06 -5.81
C TRP A 128 -14.20 -0.53 -6.74
N THR A 129 -13.86 -1.52 -7.54
CA THR A 129 -14.84 -2.36 -8.25
C THR A 129 -15.72 -3.12 -7.27
N GLU A 130 -15.15 -3.74 -6.23
CA GLU A 130 -15.94 -4.40 -5.17
C GLU A 130 -16.90 -3.40 -4.50
N THR A 131 -16.43 -2.19 -4.19
CA THR A 131 -17.28 -1.13 -3.64
C THR A 131 -18.41 -0.75 -4.61
N LEU A 132 -18.13 -0.59 -5.90
CA LEU A 132 -19.14 -0.26 -6.90
C LEU A 132 -20.22 -1.36 -7.02
N GLU A 133 -19.84 -2.63 -6.90
CA GLU A 133 -20.75 -3.76 -7.04
C GLU A 133 -21.56 -4.04 -5.77
N LYS A 134 -20.95 -3.87 -4.59
CA LYS A 134 -21.47 -4.42 -3.32
C LYS A 134 -21.53 -3.41 -2.17
N GLY A 135 -20.86 -2.27 -2.31
CA GLY A 135 -20.60 -1.33 -1.23
C GLY A 135 -21.19 0.07 -1.41
N VAL A 136 -21.85 0.35 -2.53
CA VAL A 136 -22.38 1.69 -2.86
C VAL A 136 -23.29 2.26 -1.77
N ALA A 137 -24.11 1.42 -1.13
CA ALA A 137 -25.02 1.84 -0.07
C ALA A 137 -24.32 2.44 1.17
N PHE A 138 -23.01 2.23 1.31
CA PHE A 138 -22.20 2.76 2.41
C PHE A 138 -21.33 3.95 2.01
N MET A 139 -21.41 4.40 0.75
CA MET A 139 -20.71 5.61 0.31
C MET A 139 -21.49 6.86 0.70
N ALA A 140 -20.79 7.93 1.04
CA ALA A 140 -21.39 9.25 1.20
C ALA A 140 -21.73 9.85 -0.18
N HIS A 141 -22.78 10.67 -0.21
CA HIS A 141 -23.23 11.39 -1.42
C HIS A 141 -23.39 10.46 -2.63
N ILE A 142 -24.11 9.34 -2.47
CA ILE A 142 -24.17 8.24 -3.47
C ILE A 142 -24.44 8.75 -4.89
N GLU A 143 -25.42 9.65 -5.05
CA GLU A 143 -25.82 10.20 -6.35
C GLU A 143 -24.68 10.93 -7.07
N ASP A 144 -23.79 11.59 -6.31
CA ASP A 144 -22.63 12.30 -6.84
C ASP A 144 -21.40 11.37 -6.96
N SER A 145 -21.22 10.48 -6.00
CA SER A 145 -20.00 9.67 -5.87
C SER A 145 -19.96 8.48 -6.83
N VAL A 146 -21.10 7.86 -7.15
CA VAL A 146 -21.15 6.68 -8.04
C VAL A 146 -20.74 7.02 -9.48
N PRO A 147 -21.26 8.08 -10.13
CA PRO A 147 -20.81 8.48 -11.46
C PRO A 147 -19.31 8.76 -11.50
N VAL A 148 -18.77 9.42 -10.47
CA VAL A 148 -17.34 9.72 -10.36
C VAL A 148 -16.52 8.45 -10.20
N LEU A 149 -16.98 7.48 -9.40
CA LEU A 149 -16.33 6.18 -9.23
C LEU A 149 -16.28 5.42 -10.57
N GLN A 150 -17.39 5.37 -11.30
CA GLN A 150 -17.46 4.76 -12.63
C GLN A 150 -16.50 5.42 -13.62
N GLU A 151 -16.44 6.75 -13.65
CA GLU A 151 -15.51 7.51 -14.48
C GLU A 151 -14.05 7.15 -14.15
N CYS A 152 -13.70 7.06 -12.87
CA CYS A 152 -12.34 6.71 -12.48
C CYS A 152 -11.99 5.26 -12.84
N LEU A 153 -12.91 4.31 -12.65
CA LEU A 153 -12.70 2.90 -12.99
C LEU A 153 -12.67 2.66 -14.51
N ALA A 154 -13.23 3.56 -15.31
CA ALA A 154 -13.13 3.51 -16.78
C ALA A 154 -11.71 3.79 -17.30
N GLU A 155 -10.84 4.42 -16.50
CA GLU A 155 -9.40 4.51 -16.82
C GLU A 155 -8.82 3.10 -16.87
N THR A 156 -8.10 2.75 -17.94
CA THR A 156 -7.57 1.40 -18.17
C THR A 156 -6.14 1.23 -17.65
N ARG A 157 -5.41 2.34 -17.47
CA ARG A 157 -4.04 2.32 -16.95
C ARG A 157 -4.01 1.90 -15.48
N ASN A 158 -2.93 1.24 -15.10
CA ASN A 158 -2.66 0.82 -13.73
C ASN A 158 -1.33 1.43 -13.29
N ASP A 159 -1.32 2.75 -13.12
CA ASP A 159 -0.14 3.55 -12.84
C ASP A 159 -0.37 4.51 -11.65
N GLN A 160 0.61 5.38 -11.39
CA GLN A 160 0.53 6.36 -10.30
C GLN A 160 -0.62 7.36 -10.50
N ALA A 161 -0.90 7.75 -11.76
CA ALA A 161 -1.92 8.74 -12.05
C ALA A 161 -3.32 8.17 -11.76
N PHE A 162 -3.56 6.90 -12.11
CA PHE A 162 -4.78 6.19 -11.75
C PHE A 162 -4.98 6.15 -10.22
N ILE A 163 -3.96 5.74 -9.45
CA ILE A 163 -4.06 5.68 -7.99
C ILE A 163 -4.33 7.07 -7.40
N ALA A 164 -3.58 8.08 -7.83
CA ALA A 164 -3.75 9.44 -7.34
C ALA A 164 -5.14 10.01 -7.66
N ASN A 165 -5.66 9.74 -8.86
CA ASN A 165 -7.01 10.15 -9.26
C ASN A 165 -8.08 9.45 -8.42
N MET A 166 -7.95 8.14 -8.18
CA MET A 166 -8.85 7.38 -7.30
C MET A 166 -8.84 7.95 -5.87
N LEU A 167 -7.65 8.18 -5.30
CA LEU A 167 -7.52 8.72 -3.95
C LEU A 167 -8.15 10.11 -3.83
N LEU A 168 -7.89 10.99 -4.80
CA LEU A 168 -8.43 12.35 -4.82
C LEU A 168 -9.95 12.37 -4.97
N LYS A 169 -10.47 11.68 -5.98
CA LYS A 169 -11.88 11.77 -6.36
C LYS A 169 -12.80 11.01 -5.40
N MET A 170 -12.31 9.96 -4.74
CA MET A 170 -13.10 9.15 -3.81
C MET A 170 -13.02 9.58 -2.34
N ALA A 171 -12.18 10.55 -1.99
CA ALA A 171 -12.12 11.06 -0.62
C ALA A 171 -13.48 11.58 -0.09
N PRO A 172 -14.30 12.33 -0.88
CA PRO A 172 -15.64 12.74 -0.44
C PRO A 172 -16.59 11.55 -0.21
N ALA A 173 -16.47 10.49 -1.01
CA ALA A 173 -17.32 9.30 -0.92
C ALA A 173 -17.13 8.49 0.37
N ILE A 174 -16.05 8.76 1.12
CA ILE A 174 -15.76 8.16 2.42
C ILE A 174 -15.69 9.20 3.55
N GLU A 175 -16.18 10.42 3.29
CA GLU A 175 -16.17 11.58 4.22
C GLU A 175 -14.76 11.90 4.75
N THR A 176 -13.77 11.86 3.87
CA THR A 176 -12.39 12.23 4.22
C THR A 176 -12.04 13.59 3.64
N ASP A 177 -11.78 14.52 4.54
CA ASP A 177 -11.29 15.85 4.18
C ASP A 177 -9.78 15.82 3.93
N LEU A 178 -9.40 16.08 2.68
CA LEU A 178 -8.01 16.23 2.30
C LEU A 178 -7.55 17.65 2.59
N THR A 179 -6.36 17.79 3.19
CA THR A 179 -5.69 19.09 3.30
C THR A 179 -5.40 19.66 1.91
N ASP A 180 -5.32 20.99 1.78
CA ASP A 180 -5.02 21.64 0.51
C ASP A 180 -3.70 21.15 -0.10
N GLU A 181 -2.70 20.86 0.74
CA GLU A 181 -1.43 20.28 0.34
C GLU A 181 -1.61 18.88 -0.26
N MET A 182 -2.37 18.00 0.39
CA MET A 182 -2.63 16.65 -0.10
C MET A 182 -3.44 16.68 -1.40
N GLN A 183 -4.44 17.56 -1.49
CA GLN A 183 -5.19 17.77 -2.73
C GLN A 183 -4.29 18.25 -3.86
N GLY A 184 -3.45 19.24 -3.61
CA GLY A 184 -2.49 19.77 -4.58
C GLY A 184 -1.50 18.70 -5.05
N PHE A 185 -0.98 17.91 -4.11
CA PHE A 185 -0.11 16.79 -4.39
C PHE A 185 -0.79 15.74 -5.27
N LEU A 186 -1.96 15.21 -4.88
CA LEU A 186 -2.67 14.21 -5.67
C LEU A 186 -3.08 14.74 -7.05
N ARG A 187 -3.52 16.01 -7.14
CA ARG A 187 -3.81 16.67 -8.43
C ARG A 187 -2.59 16.76 -9.34
N SER A 188 -1.40 17.01 -8.78
CA SER A 188 -0.17 17.08 -9.59
C SER A 188 0.17 15.74 -10.23
N LEU A 189 -0.17 14.63 -9.56
CA LEU A 189 0.12 13.27 -10.00
C LEU A 189 -0.99 12.66 -10.86
N SER A 190 -2.23 13.10 -10.67
CA SER A 190 -3.36 12.65 -11.48
C SER A 190 -3.38 13.27 -12.87
N ARG A 191 -2.57 14.31 -13.11
CA ARG A 191 -2.44 14.94 -14.43
C ARG A 191 -1.78 13.96 -15.40
N ARG A 192 -2.40 13.84 -16.57
CA ARG A 192 -1.87 13.07 -17.70
C ARG A 192 -0.55 13.72 -18.14
N VAL A 193 0.55 12.97 -18.08
CA VAL A 193 1.75 13.25 -18.90
C VAL A 193 1.55 12.54 -20.23
#